data_AF-A0A4Y2QAY6-F1
#
_entry.id   AF-A0A4Y2QAY6-F1
#
_cell.length_a   1.000
_cell.length_b   1.000
_cell.length_c   1.000
_cell.angle_alpha   90.00
_cell.angle_beta   90.00
_cell.angle_gamma   90.00
#
_symmetry.space_group_name_H-M   'P 1'
#
loop_
_entity.id
_entity.type
_entity.pdbx_description
1 polymer ?
#
loop_
_entity_poly.entity_id
_entity_poly.type
_entity_poly.pdbx_seq_one_letter_code
_entity_poly.pdbx_strand_id
1 'polypeptide(L)'
;MPFRKWNVEPVFLCRKPLPPDKSEPCNFYPITNTALVNCLRQLSSVAKVANKIFEEIGCECRLLAERSERLKDKITTCEVIVSKLNAKAVHVRK
;
A
#
# COMPACT_ATOMS: atom_id res chain seq x y z
N MET A 1 -8.94 -8.73 9.12
CA MET A 1 -7.55 -8.43 9.54
C MET A 1 -7.54 -7.08 10.24
N PRO A 2 -6.86 -6.90 11.39
CA PRO A 2 -6.74 -5.58 12.00
C PRO A 2 -5.93 -4.68 11.06
N PHE A 3 -6.49 -3.55 10.65
CA PHE A 3 -5.78 -2.58 9.83
C PHE A 3 -4.50 -2.13 10.55
N ARG A 4 -3.34 -2.28 9.89
CA ARG A 4 -2.07 -1.82 10.43
C ARG A 4 -2.18 -0.31 10.66
N LYS A 5 -2.01 0.13 11.91
CA LYS A 5 -1.99 1.56 12.23
C LYS A 5 -0.66 2.14 11.76
N TRP A 6 -0.72 3.04 10.79
CA TRP A 6 0.45 3.78 10.31
C TRP A 6 0.59 5.07 11.12
N ASN A 7 1.77 5.30 11.68
CA ASN A 7 2.07 6.53 12.39
C ASN A 7 2.84 7.48 11.47
N VAL A 8 2.42 8.74 11.45
CA VAL A 8 3.08 9.81 10.70
C VAL A 8 3.74 10.75 11.72
N GLU A 9 5.02 11.03 11.53
CA GLU A 9 5.78 11.91 12.42
C GLU A 9 6.31 13.14 11.69
N PRO A 10 6.28 14.33 12.31
CA PRO A 10 5.72 14.63 13.64
C PRO A 10 4.18 14.75 13.64
N VAL A 11 3.54 14.46 14.77
CA VAL A 11 2.08 14.59 14.95
C VAL A 11 1.65 16.06 15.08
N PHE A 12 2.48 16.88 15.74
CA PHE A 12 2.24 18.30 15.95
C PHE A 12 3.35 19.11 15.30
N LEU A 13 2.97 20.16 14.55
CA LEU A 13 3.91 21.05 13.88
C LEU A 13 4.50 22.10 14.82
N CYS A 14 3.69 22.55 15.79
CA CYS A 14 4.05 23.48 16.87
C CYS A 14 3.36 23.04 18.17
N ARG A 15 3.99 23.23 19.34
CA ARG A 15 3.49 22.73 20.64
C ARG A 15 2.97 23.80 21.61
N LYS A 16 3.13 25.09 21.33
CA LYS A 16 2.76 26.17 22.27
C LYS A 16 2.09 27.34 21.56
N PRO A 17 0.89 27.78 21.99
CA PRO A 17 0.35 29.08 21.61
C PRO A 17 1.19 30.20 22.23
N LEU A 18 1.07 31.43 21.71
CA LEU A 18 1.68 32.59 22.35
C LEU A 18 1.12 32.74 23.77
N PRO A 19 1.97 32.94 24.81
CA PRO A 19 1.48 33.28 26.14
C PRO A 19 0.68 34.60 26.09
N PRO A 20 -0.50 34.69 26.76
CA PRO A 20 -1.35 35.88 26.71
C PRO A 20 -0.66 37.12 27.31
N ASP A 21 0.30 36.92 28.22
CA ASP A 21 1.01 37.98 28.93
C ASP A 21 2.18 38.59 28.12
N LYS A 22 2.46 38.07 26.92
CA LYS A 22 3.49 38.62 26.03
C LYS A 22 2.82 39.43 24.92
N SER A 23 2.70 40.74 25.13
CA SER A 23 2.22 41.73 24.15
C SER A 23 3.26 42.08 23.08
N GLU A 24 4.51 41.62 23.23
CA GLU A 24 5.53 41.80 22.20
C GLU A 24 5.32 40.81 21.05
N PRO A 25 5.58 41.22 19.79
CA PRO A 25 5.60 40.29 18.67
C PRO A 25 6.72 39.29 18.90
N CYS A 26 6.39 38.16 19.55
CA CYS A 26 7.29 37.03 19.71
C CYS A 26 7.89 36.71 18.34
N ASN A 27 9.20 36.48 18.29
CA ASN A 27 9.97 36.29 17.07
C ASN A 27 9.32 35.20 16.19
N PHE A 28 8.51 35.65 15.22
CA PHE A 28 7.62 34.80 14.41
C PHE A 28 8.40 33.91 13.45
N TYR A 29 9.54 34.43 12.99
CA TYR A 29 10.38 33.80 11.97
C TYR A 29 10.95 32.44 12.41
N PRO A 30 11.54 32.27 13.61
CA PRO A 30 11.94 30.95 14.11
C PRO A 30 10.79 29.95 14.23
N ILE A 31 9.61 30.41 14.65
CA ILE A 31 8.43 29.55 14.86
C ILE A 31 7.89 29.06 13.51
N THR A 32 7.75 29.96 12.52
CA THR A 32 7.30 29.57 11.19
C THR A 32 8.30 28.69 10.47
N ASN A 33 9.60 28.95 10.59
CA ASN A 33 10.63 28.08 10.03
C ASN A 33 10.56 26.68 10.67
N THR A 34 10.38 26.60 11.99
CA THR A 34 10.21 25.33 12.69
C THR A 34 8.95 24.59 12.22
N ALA A 35 7.83 25.30 12.06
CA ALA A 35 6.60 24.73 11.53
C ALA A 35 6.79 24.17 10.12
N LEU A 36 7.47 24.92 9.25
CA LEU A 36 7.76 24.52 7.87
C LEU A 36 8.66 23.28 7.81
N VAL A 37 9.73 23.24 8.60
CA VAL A 37 10.60 22.06 8.71
C VAL A 37 9.79 20.85 9.19
N ASN A 38 8.92 21.03 10.19
CA ASN A 38 8.07 19.94 10.69
C ASN A 38 7.04 19.48 9.65
N CYS A 39 6.49 20.37 8.83
CA CYS A 39 5.63 20.02 7.70
C CYS A 39 6.39 19.15 6.69
N LEU A 40 7.60 19.55 6.31
CA LEU A 40 8.43 18.78 5.38
C LEU A 40 8.76 17.39 5.93
N ARG A 41 9.06 17.28 7.22
CA ARG A 41 9.26 15.99 7.89
C ARG A 41 8.01 15.13 7.87
N GLN A 42 6.85 15.73 8.12
CA GLN A 42 5.57 15.04 8.11
C GLN A 42 5.24 14.51 6.71
N LEU A 43 5.41 15.33 5.67
CA LEU A 43 5.26 14.93 4.27
C LEU A 43 6.22 13.79 3.88
N SER A 44 7.48 13.87 4.31
CA SER A 44 8.44 12.79 4.11
C SER A 44 8.01 11.49 4.79
N SER A 45 7.48 11.57 6.01
CA SER A 45 6.95 10.41 6.73
C SER A 45 5.76 9.79 5.99
N VAL A 46 4.84 10.61 5.46
CA VAL A 46 3.71 10.14 4.65
C VAL A 46 4.21 9.45 3.38
N ALA A 47 5.16 10.05 2.66
CA ALA A 47 5.72 9.48 1.44
C ALA A 47 6.35 8.10 1.69
N LYS A 48 7.08 7.93 2.79
CA LYS A 48 7.64 6.63 3.20
C LYS A 48 6.57 5.59 3.49
N VAL A 49 5.50 5.98 4.20
CA VAL A 49 4.36 5.10 4.47
C VAL A 49 3.67 4.69 3.17
N ALA A 50 3.39 5.64 2.29
CA ALA A 50 2.76 5.38 0.99
C ALA A 50 3.61 4.43 0.14
N ASN A 51 4.91 4.65 0.05
CA ASN A 51 5.82 3.78 -0.68
C ASN A 51 5.73 2.33 -0.17
N LYS A 52 5.79 2.14 1.16
CA LYS A 52 5.69 0.80 1.75
C LYS A 52 4.34 0.12 1.46
N ILE A 53 3.24 0.88 1.51
CA ILE A 53 1.91 0.35 1.17
C ILE A 53 1.88 -0.13 -0.29
N PHE A 54 2.38 0.69 -1.21
CA PHE A 54 2.37 0.33 -2.64
C PHE A 54 3.35 -0.80 -2.97
N GLU A 55 4.47 -0.91 -2.28
CA GLU A 55 5.38 -2.06 -2.39
C GLU A 55 4.72 -3.37 -1.93
N GLU A 56 4.06 -3.35 -0.76
CA GLU A 56 3.34 -4.50 -0.22
C GLU A 56 2.20 -4.93 -1.18
N ILE A 57 1.37 -3.99 -1.62
CA ILE A 57 0.30 -4.26 -2.61
C ILE A 57 0.88 -4.79 -3.92
N GLY A 58 1.95 -4.15 -4.42
CA GLY A 58 2.59 -4.57 -5.66
C GLY A 58 3.14 -5.99 -5.59
N CYS A 59 3.64 -6.42 -4.43
CA CYS A 59 4.09 -7.79 -4.21
C CYS A 59 2.94 -8.80 -4.30
N GLU A 60 1.84 -8.52 -3.59
CA GLU A 60 0.65 -9.37 -3.61
C GLU A 60 0.02 -9.46 -5.00
N CYS A 61 -0.05 -8.33 -5.73
CA CYS A 61 -0.54 -8.31 -7.10
C CYS A 61 0.32 -9.16 -8.04
N ARG A 62 1.67 -9.12 -7.90
CA ARG A 62 2.57 -9.97 -8.70
C ARG A 62 2.35 -11.46 -8.42
N LEU A 63 2.23 -11.83 -7.15
CA LEU A 63 1.95 -13.21 -6.76
C LEU A 63 0.59 -13.69 -7.32
N LEU A 64 -0.43 -12.83 -7.24
CA LEU A 64 -1.75 -13.12 -7.79
C LEU A 64 -1.71 -13.28 -9.31
N ALA A 65 -0.98 -12.41 -10.00
CA ALA A 65 -0.81 -12.48 -11.46
C ALA A 65 -0.13 -13.79 -11.87
N GLU A 66 0.96 -14.18 -11.21
CA GLU A 66 1.66 -15.45 -11.48
C GLU A 66 0.74 -16.66 -11.27
N ARG A 67 -0.03 -16.68 -10.17
CA ARG A 67 -0.98 -17.75 -9.90
C ARG A 67 -2.11 -17.80 -10.93
N SER A 68 -2.57 -16.64 -11.38
CA SER A 68 -3.62 -16.52 -12.39
C SER A 68 -3.14 -17.03 -13.74
N GLU A 69 -1.90 -16.72 -14.15
CA GLU A 69 -1.34 -17.21 -15.42
C GLU A 69 -1.17 -18.74 -15.38
N ARG A 70 -0.60 -19.28 -14.30
CA ARG A 70 -0.48 -20.74 -14.13
C ARG A 70 -1.84 -21.45 -14.16
N LEU A 71 -2.88 -20.82 -13.61
CA LEU A 71 -4.23 -21.36 -13.64
C LEU A 71 -4.80 -21.33 -15.06
N LYS A 72 -4.61 -20.22 -15.77
CA LYS A 72 -5.01 -20.07 -17.18
C LYS A 72 -4.35 -21.12 -18.08
N ASP A 73 -3.06 -21.41 -17.89
CA ASP A 73 -2.36 -22.46 -18.64
C ASP A 73 -2.97 -23.85 -18.39
N LYS A 74 -3.30 -24.15 -17.13
CA LYS A 74 -3.98 -25.41 -16.76
C LYS A 74 -5.37 -25.51 -17.36
N ILE A 75 -6.13 -24.43 -17.35
CA ILE A 75 -7.46 -24.36 -17.97
C ILE A 75 -7.35 -24.61 -19.47
N THR A 76 -6.43 -23.91 -20.15
CA THR A 76 -6.19 -24.07 -21.59
C THR A 76 -5.81 -25.51 -21.94
N THR A 77 -4.93 -26.13 -21.13
CA THR A 77 -4.55 -27.54 -21.29
C THR A 77 -5.74 -28.47 -21.12
N CYS A 78 -6.57 -28.22 -20.10
CA CYS A 78 -7.78 -28.99 -19.85
C CYS A 78 -8.77 -28.88 -21.02
N GLU A 79 -9.01 -27.68 -21.54
CA GLU A 79 -9.87 -27.44 -22.70
C GLU A 79 -9.39 -28.21 -23.94
N VAL A 80 -8.08 -28.22 -24.19
CA VAL A 80 -7.49 -29.02 -25.29
C VAL A 80 -7.70 -30.52 -25.07
N ILE A 81 -7.56 -31.02 -23.85
CA ILE A 81 -7.81 -32.44 -23.54
C ILE A 81 -9.29 -32.77 -23.74
N VAL A 82 -10.18 -31.96 -23.19
CA VAL A 82 -11.63 -32.15 -23.25
C VAL A 82 -12.14 -32.14 -24.69
N SER A 83 -11.66 -31.21 -25.52
CA SER A 83 -12.01 -31.15 -26.95
C SER A 83 -11.57 -32.39 -27.75
N LYS A 84 -10.55 -33.12 -27.28
CA LYS A 84 -10.04 -34.35 -27.89
C LYS A 84 -10.64 -35.62 -27.31
N LEU A 85 -11.46 -35.54 -26.26
CA LEU A 85 -12.10 -36.72 -25.68
C LEU A 85 -13.12 -37.31 -26.67
N ASN A 86 -12.94 -38.59 -27.00
CA ASN A 86 -13.88 -39.34 -27.83
C ASN A 86 -14.57 -40.43 -26.99
N ALA A 87 -15.82 -40.18 -26.60
CA ALA A 87 -16.61 -41.08 -25.76
C ALA A 87 -16.80 -42.49 -26.35
N LYS A 88 -16.73 -42.65 -27.68
CA LYS A 88 -16.87 -43.97 -28.34
C LYS A 88 -15.60 -44.83 -28.23
N ALA A 89 -14.45 -44.22 -27.97
CA ALA A 89 -13.17 -44.93 -27.82
C ALA A 89 -12.91 -45.42 -26.40
N VAL A 90 -13.71 -44.97 -25.42
CA VAL A 90 -13.52 -45.33 -24.00
C VAL A 90 -14.21 -46.68 -23.73
N HIS A 91 -13.40 -47.71 -23.50
CA HIS A 91 -13.89 -49.04 -23.14
C HIS A 91 -14.24 -49.07 -21.65
N VAL A 92 -15.53 -48.96 -21.31
CA VAL A 92 -16.01 -49.12 -19.94
C VAL A 92 -16.10 -50.61 -19.63
N ARG A 93 -15.30 -51.10 -18.67
CA ARG A 93 -15.46 -52.47 -18.15
C ARG A 93 -16.82 -52.54 -17.45
N LYS A 94 -17.66 -53.47 -17.90
CA LYS A 94 -18.90 -53.86 -17.22
C LYS A 94 -18.59 -54.64 -15.95
#